data_AF-A0A6N4T8Z6-F1
#
_entry.id   AF-A0A6N4T8Z6-F1
#
_cell.length_a   1.000
_cell.length_b   1.000
_cell.length_c   1.000
_cell.angle_alpha   90.00
_cell.angle_beta   90.00
_cell.angle_gamma   90.00
#
_symmetry.space_group_name_H-M   'P 1'
#
loop_
_entity.id
_entity.type
_entity.pdbx_description
1 polymer ?
#
loop_
_entity_poly.entity_id
_entity_poly.type
_entity_poly.pdbx_seq_one_letter_code
_entity_poly.pdbx_strand_id
1 'polypeptide(L)'
;MNKLLPALVLSFSQIAFIEAAQAVLSDPGPGAATPAPSIEAPRDRAFHGVMTLDVDASDTVHKIIRVRQSIGAPGETSPTLAGL
;
A
#
# COMPACT_ATOMS: atom_id res chain seq x y z
N MET A 1 23.73 -11.86 -69.22
CA MET A 1 23.34 -12.54 -67.96
C MET A 1 23.29 -11.50 -66.84
N ASN A 2 22.26 -10.62 -66.82
CA ASN A 2 22.30 -9.40 -65.97
C ASN A 2 21.00 -9.18 -65.16
N LYS A 3 20.15 -10.20 -65.03
CA LYS A 3 18.85 -10.11 -64.32
C LYS A 3 18.92 -10.42 -62.81
N LEU A 4 20.10 -10.74 -62.29
CA LEU A 4 20.30 -11.16 -60.88
C LEU A 4 20.38 -9.97 -59.90
N LEU A 5 20.85 -8.80 -60.35
CA LEU A 5 20.95 -7.59 -59.54
C LEU A 5 19.59 -7.00 -59.11
N PRO A 6 18.57 -6.84 -59.99
CA PRO A 6 17.28 -6.27 -59.58
C PRO A 6 16.48 -7.21 -58.66
N ALA A 7 16.62 -8.53 -58.82
CA ALA A 7 15.93 -9.50 -57.98
C ALA A 7 16.46 -9.50 -56.52
N LEU A 8 17.77 -9.30 -56.35
CA LEU A 8 18.40 -9.25 -55.03
C LEU A 8 18.07 -7.94 -54.27
N VAL A 9 18.03 -6.81 -54.97
CA VAL A 9 17.63 -5.51 -54.37
C VAL A 9 16.15 -5.49 -53.98
N LEU A 10 15.28 -6.08 -54.80
CA LEU A 10 13.85 -6.19 -54.48
C LEU A 10 13.61 -7.09 -53.25
N SER A 11 14.33 -8.22 -53.16
CA SER A 11 14.22 -9.14 -52.02
C SER A 11 14.71 -8.50 -50.72
N PHE A 12 15.79 -7.71 -50.76
CA PHE A 12 16.32 -7.02 -49.59
C PHE A 12 15.37 -5.93 -49.07
N SER A 13 14.68 -5.22 -49.97
CA SER A 13 13.69 -4.19 -49.62
C SER A 13 12.46 -4.76 -48.89
N GLN A 14 12.02 -5.98 -49.24
CA GLN A 14 10.88 -6.64 -48.60
C GLN A 14 11.17 -7.04 -47.15
N ILE A 15 12.41 -7.43 -46.83
CA ILE A 15 12.80 -7.91 -45.49
C ILE A 15 12.78 -6.74 -44.47
N ALA A 16 13.24 -5.55 -44.87
CA ALA A 16 13.26 -4.38 -44.00
C ALA A 16 11.86 -3.86 -43.61
N PHE A 17 10.86 -4.04 -44.48
CA PHE A 17 9.47 -3.65 -44.20
C PHE A 17 8.77 -4.59 -43.22
N ILE A 18 9.12 -5.87 -43.21
CA ILE A 18 8.50 -6.87 -42.32
C ILE A 18 8.95 -6.66 -40.87
N GLU A 19 10.21 -6.33 -40.65
CA GLU A 19 10.77 -6.15 -39.30
C GLU A 19 10.21 -4.90 -38.60
N ALA A 20 10.04 -3.80 -39.35
CA ALA A 20 9.43 -2.58 -38.84
C ALA A 20 7.94 -2.75 -38.48
N ALA A 21 7.21 -3.59 -39.22
CA ALA A 21 5.81 -3.89 -38.93
C ALA A 21 5.64 -4.77 -37.67
N GLN A 22 6.59 -5.64 -37.37
CA GLN A 22 6.57 -6.49 -36.16
C GLN A 22 6.81 -5.69 -34.88
N ALA A 23 7.65 -4.65 -34.95
CA ALA A 23 7.96 -3.79 -33.80
C ALA A 23 6.75 -2.96 -33.33
N VAL A 24 5.89 -2.50 -34.25
CA VAL A 24 4.70 -1.70 -33.93
C VAL A 24 3.59 -2.54 -33.28
N LEU A 25 3.52 -3.83 -33.58
CA LEU A 25 2.53 -4.74 -32.99
C LEU A 25 2.94 -5.30 -31.62
N SER A 26 4.20 -5.09 -31.22
CA SER A 26 4.80 -5.68 -30.02
C SER A 26 4.86 -4.74 -28.83
N ASP A 27 4.27 -3.54 -28.91
CA ASP A 27 4.13 -2.66 -27.75
C ASP A 27 2.82 -3.02 -27.03
N PRO A 28 2.85 -3.80 -25.93
CA PRO A 28 1.69 -3.95 -25.08
C PRO A 28 1.48 -2.58 -24.42
N GLY A 29 0.64 -1.75 -25.04
CA GLY A 29 0.23 -0.47 -24.48
C GLY A 29 -0.19 -0.61 -23.01
N PRO A 30 -0.30 0.50 -22.27
CA PRO A 30 -0.43 0.49 -20.81
C PRO A 30 -1.44 -0.55 -20.31
N GLY A 31 -0.92 -1.58 -19.66
CA GLY A 31 -1.72 -2.66 -19.10
C GLY A 31 -2.61 -2.14 -17.96
N ALA A 32 -3.79 -2.74 -17.81
CA ALA A 32 -4.65 -2.43 -16.68
C ALA A 32 -3.89 -2.69 -15.37
N ALA A 33 -3.79 -1.66 -14.52
CA ALA A 33 -3.20 -1.81 -13.20
C ALA A 33 -4.05 -2.77 -12.36
N THR A 34 -3.38 -3.65 -11.61
CA THR A 34 -4.06 -4.51 -10.64
C THR A 34 -4.84 -3.64 -9.65
N PRO A 35 -6.16 -3.88 -9.44
CA PRO A 35 -6.93 -3.15 -8.45
C PRO A 35 -6.30 -3.27 -7.06
N ALA A 36 -6.30 -2.16 -6.32
CA ALA A 36 -5.85 -2.18 -4.93
C ALA A 36 -6.72 -3.16 -4.10
N PRO A 37 -6.14 -3.83 -3.09
CA PRO A 37 -6.92 -4.67 -2.20
C PRO A 37 -8.01 -3.83 -1.52
N SER A 38 -9.20 -4.41 -1.37
CA SER A 38 -10.30 -3.78 -0.65
C SER A 38 -9.93 -3.62 0.83
N ILE A 39 -10.03 -2.39 1.35
CA ILE A 39 -9.85 -2.08 2.76
C ILE A 39 -11.23 -2.15 3.43
N GLU A 40 -11.35 -2.90 4.53
CA GLU A 40 -12.59 -2.95 5.31
C GLU A 40 -12.92 -1.57 5.89
N ALA A 41 -14.19 -1.18 5.85
CA ALA A 41 -14.63 0.06 6.46
C ALA A 41 -14.32 0.07 7.98
N PRO A 42 -13.93 1.21 8.57
CA PRO A 42 -13.73 1.33 10.00
C PRO A 42 -14.97 0.87 10.78
N ARG A 43 -14.79 -0.02 11.75
CA ARG A 43 -15.85 -0.48 12.64
C ARG A 43 -15.50 -0.20 14.08
N ASP A 44 -16.51 0.20 14.84
CA ASP A 44 -16.41 0.27 16.29
C ASP A 44 -16.45 -1.17 16.86
N ARG A 45 -15.47 -1.52 17.68
CA ARG A 45 -15.37 -2.83 18.35
C ARG A 45 -15.00 -2.61 19.80
N ALA A 46 -15.64 -3.37 20.68
CA ALA A 46 -15.30 -3.35 22.11
C ALA A 46 -13.82 -3.74 22.32
N PHE A 47 -13.13 -2.98 23.17
CA PHE A 47 -11.75 -3.29 23.54
C PHE A 47 -11.73 -4.33 24.66
N HIS A 48 -11.25 -5.53 24.35
CA HIS A 48 -11.13 -6.64 25.30
C HIS A 48 -9.77 -6.60 26.03
N GLY A 49 -9.53 -5.53 26.76
CA GLY A 49 -8.34 -5.34 27.60
C GLY A 49 -8.61 -4.28 28.66
N VAL A 50 -7.58 -3.93 29.44
CA VAL A 50 -7.72 -2.88 30.46
C VAL A 50 -7.23 -1.54 29.95
N MET A 51 -8.04 -0.51 30.22
CA MET A 51 -7.66 0.89 30.08
C MET A 51 -7.50 1.48 31.48
N THR A 52 -6.37 2.12 31.74
CA THR A 52 -6.07 2.74 33.04
C THR A 52 -6.09 4.25 32.88
N LEU A 53 -6.71 4.92 33.85
CA LEU A 53 -6.75 6.38 33.96
C LEU A 53 -6.10 6.79 35.27
N ASP A 54 -5.03 7.56 35.18
CA ASP A 54 -4.35 8.19 36.31
C ASP A 54 -4.73 9.67 36.37
N VAL A 55 -5.20 10.11 37.53
CA VAL A 55 -5.73 11.46 37.75
C VAL A 55 -5.02 12.07 38.95
N ASP A 56 -4.15 13.04 38.67
CA ASP A 56 -3.53 13.88 39.69
C ASP A 56 -4.32 15.20 39.78
N ALA A 57 -5.05 15.33 40.89
CA ALA A 57 -5.86 16.49 41.24
C ALA A 57 -5.29 17.24 42.46
N SER A 58 -3.98 17.12 42.70
CA SER A 58 -3.30 17.74 43.84
C SER A 58 -3.45 19.26 43.92
N ASP A 59 -3.54 19.96 42.78
CA ASP A 59 -3.70 21.42 42.74
C ASP A 59 -5.10 21.84 42.29
N THR A 60 -6.07 21.58 43.15
CA THR A 60 -7.47 21.91 42.89
C THR A 60 -7.77 23.40 43.07
N VAL A 61 -6.96 24.12 43.86
CA VAL A 61 -7.11 25.57 44.10
C VAL A 61 -6.87 26.35 42.81
N HIS A 62 -5.82 26.01 42.06
CA HIS A 62 -5.56 26.59 40.74
C HIS A 62 -6.27 25.86 39.62
N LYS A 63 -7.08 24.84 39.92
CA LYS A 63 -7.86 24.04 38.98
C LYS A 63 -6.99 23.32 37.94
N ILE A 64 -5.78 22.93 38.33
CA ILE A 64 -4.90 22.15 37.48
C ILE A 64 -5.14 20.68 37.78
N ILE A 65 -5.66 19.96 36.79
CA ILE A 65 -5.85 18.52 36.86
C ILE A 65 -5.00 17.89 35.76
N ARG A 66 -4.15 16.94 36.14
CA ARG A 66 -3.32 16.18 35.22
C ARG A 66 -3.96 14.82 35.02
N VAL A 67 -4.20 14.47 33.76
CA VAL A 67 -4.85 13.21 33.39
C VAL A 67 -3.93 12.44 32.45
N ARG A 68 -3.64 11.19 32.78
CA ARG A 68 -2.88 10.27 31.93
C ARG A 68 -3.71 9.01 31.68
N GLN A 69 -3.91 8.68 30.41
CA GLN A 69 -4.54 7.44 30.00
C GLN A 69 -3.50 6.49 29.42
N SER A 70 -3.58 5.22 29.80
CA SER A 70 -2.84 4.13 29.16
C SER A 70 -3.80 3.02 28.72
N ILE A 71 -3.51 2.42 27.57
CA ILE A 71 -4.26 1.30 27.01
C ILE A 71 -3.31 0.10 27.06
N GLY A 72 -3.68 -0.95 27.81
CA GLY A 72 -2.90 -2.18 27.90
C GLY A 72 -2.99 -3.00 26.61
N ALA A 73 -2.26 -4.11 26.53
CA ALA A 73 -2.46 -5.04 25.42
C ALA A 73 -3.83 -5.76 25.56
N PRO A 74 -4.44 -6.21 24.45
CA PRO A 74 -5.65 -7.04 24.51
C PRO A 74 -5.40 -8.28 25.37
N GLY A 75 -6.26 -8.53 26.35
CA GLY A 75 -6.12 -9.66 27.28
C GLY A 75 -5.23 -9.42 28.51
N GLU A 76 -4.54 -8.28 28.64
CA GLU A 76 -3.87 -7.92 29.89
C GLU A 76 -4.89 -7.45 30.93
N THR A 77 -4.89 -8.10 32.09
CA THR A 77 -5.59 -7.62 33.29
C THR A 77 -4.75 -6.56 33.98
N SER A 78 -5.39 -5.51 34.50
CA SER A 78 -4.74 -4.39 35.18
C SER A 78 -3.64 -4.86 36.12
N PRO A 79 -2.45 -4.21 36.16
CA PRO A 79 -1.58 -4.35 37.30
C PRO A 79 -2.36 -3.82 38.49
N THR A 80 -2.94 -4.74 39.27
CA THR A 80 -3.56 -4.43 40.56
C THR A 80 -2.53 -3.60 41.31
N LEU A 81 -2.89 -2.36 41.68
CA LEU A 81 -2.01 -1.46 42.41
C LEU A 81 -1.72 -2.13 43.76
N ALA A 82 -0.63 -2.88 43.83
CA ALA A 82 -0.23 -3.61 45.01
C ALA A 82 0.28 -2.59 46.03
N GLY A 83 -0.56 -2.23 47.00
CA GLY A 83 -0.17 -1.40 48.14
C GLY A 83 -0.90 -0.07 48.21
N LEU A 84 -2.08 -0.12 48.83
CA LEU A 84 -2.55 0.91 49.76
C LEU A 84 -2.90 0.22 51.07
#